data_AF-A0A927UIN9-F1
#
_entry.id   AF-A0A927UIN9-F1
#
_cell.length_a   1.000
_cell.length_b   1.000
_cell.length_c   1.000
_cell.angle_alpha   90.00
_cell.angle_beta   90.00
_cell.angle_gamma   90.00
#
_symmetry.space_group_name_H-M   'P 1'
#
loop_
_entity.id
_entity.type
_entity.pdbx_description
1 polymer ?
#
loop_
_entity_poly.entity_id
_entity_poly.type
_entity_poly.pdbx_seq_one_letter_code
_entity_poly.pdbx_strand_id
1 'polypeptide(L)'
;MKIYVDADACPVVRIVEQVANQYNIPVTLLCDTNHILTSDYSEVKVVGAGADAVDFALIGMIDKDAHDIVVTQDYGVAAMALGKNAFVIHQSGKWYTNENIDQMLLERHLSKKARRSSTDRLLLINDRFEDMEVFYGKPNTRGT
;
A
#
# COMPACT_ATOMS: atom_id res chain seq x y z
N MET A 1 -12.08 18.65 -10.04
CA MET A 1 -10.71 18.20 -9.77
C MET A 1 -10.33 18.45 -8.32
N LYS A 2 -9.98 17.37 -7.63
CA LYS A 2 -9.42 17.31 -6.27
C LYS A 2 -8.25 16.33 -6.26
N ILE A 3 -7.44 16.39 -5.21
CA ILE A 3 -6.35 15.43 -4.98
C ILE A 3 -6.69 14.59 -3.76
N TYR A 4 -6.68 13.27 -3.93
CA TYR A 4 -6.81 12.30 -2.84
C TYR A 4 -5.46 11.63 -2.61
N VAL A 5 -5.01 11.62 -1.36
CA VAL A 5 -3.74 10.99 -0.99
C VAL A 5 -4.02 9.88 0.01
N ASP A 6 -3.62 8.67 -0.36
CA ASP A 6 -3.42 7.57 0.59
C ASP A 6 -2.19 7.92 1.43
N ALA A 7 -2.42 8.46 2.63
CA ALA A 7 -1.41 9.12 3.44
C ALA A 7 -0.68 8.16 4.38
N ASP A 8 -1.12 6.91 4.49
CA ASP A 8 -0.46 5.89 5.31
C ASP A 8 0.95 5.65 4.77
N ALA A 9 1.95 6.09 5.54
CA ALA A 9 3.37 6.04 5.20
C ALA A 9 3.77 6.73 3.87
N CYS A 10 2.99 7.69 3.37
CA CYS A 10 3.32 8.46 2.17
C CYS A 10 4.35 9.57 2.49
N PRO A 11 5.61 9.50 1.98
CA PRO A 11 6.66 10.45 2.32
C PRO A 11 6.53 11.78 1.56
N VAL A 12 5.63 11.85 0.57
CA VAL A 12 5.50 13.00 -0.35
C VAL A 12 4.30 13.90 -0.07
N VAL A 13 3.56 13.70 1.03
CA VAL A 13 2.39 14.51 1.41
C VAL A 13 2.71 16.01 1.35
N ARG A 14 3.83 16.43 1.93
CA ARG A 14 4.25 17.86 1.93
C ARG A 14 4.44 18.42 0.52
N ILE A 15 4.98 17.61 -0.40
CA ILE A 15 5.18 18.03 -1.80
C ILE A 15 3.82 18.18 -2.49
N VAL A 16 2.91 17.24 -2.25
CA VAL A 16 1.54 17.31 -2.78
C VAL A 16 0.85 18.59 -2.31
N GLU A 17 0.92 18.91 -1.02
CA GLU A 17 0.31 20.13 -0.45
C GLU A 17 0.91 21.41 -1.02
N GLN A 18 2.25 21.48 -1.11
CA GLN A 18 2.94 22.64 -1.66
C GLN A 18 2.53 22.92 -3.11
N VAL A 19 2.46 21.88 -3.94
CA VAL A 19 2.04 22.00 -5.33
C VAL A 19 0.56 22.32 -5.40
N ALA A 20 -0.29 21.60 -4.66
CA ALA A 20 -1.73 21.82 -4.67
C ALA A 20 -2.11 23.25 -4.26
N ASN A 21 -1.43 23.81 -3.25
CA ASN A 21 -1.62 25.18 -2.81
C ASN A 21 -1.25 26.21 -3.89
N GLN A 22 -0.20 25.97 -4.69
CA GLN A 22 0.16 26.86 -5.82
C GLN A 22 -0.95 26.93 -6.88
N TYR A 23 -1.69 25.84 -7.06
CA TYR A 23 -2.80 25.75 -8.02
C TYR A 23 -4.18 25.90 -7.37
N ASN A 24 -4.23 26.13 -6.05
CA ASN A 24 -5.45 26.26 -5.26
C ASN A 24 -6.41 25.05 -5.42
N ILE A 25 -5.84 23.84 -5.51
CA ILE A 25 -6.56 22.57 -5.68
C ILE A 25 -6.80 21.92 -4.32
N PRO A 26 -8.05 21.54 -3.97
CA PRO A 26 -8.34 20.87 -2.70
C PRO A 26 -7.62 19.53 -2.57
N VAL A 27 -7.06 19.27 -1.38
CA VAL A 27 -6.41 18.00 -1.02
C VAL A 27 -7.17 17.35 0.13
N THR A 28 -7.43 16.05 -0.01
CA THR A 28 -7.95 15.21 1.07
C THR A 28 -6.95 14.09 1.35
N LEU A 29 -6.41 14.07 2.57
CA LEU A 29 -5.55 13.01 3.07
C LEU A 29 -6.42 11.94 3.72
N LEU A 30 -6.23 10.69 3.32
CA LEU A 30 -6.87 9.53 3.94
C LEU A 30 -5.84 8.76 4.75
N CYS A 31 -6.17 8.45 6.00
CA CYS A 31 -5.29 7.70 6.89
C CYS A 31 -6.09 6.79 7.82
N ASP A 32 -5.47 5.70 8.25
CA ASP A 32 -5.99 4.85 9.32
C ASP A 32 -5.86 5.56 10.69
N THR A 33 -6.72 5.15 11.61
CA THR A 33 -6.84 5.56 13.01
C THR A 33 -5.53 5.62 13.81
N ASN A 34 -4.47 4.94 13.36
CA ASN A 34 -3.18 4.87 14.05
C ASN A 34 -2.21 6.01 13.73
N HIS A 35 -2.51 6.85 12.74
CA HIS A 35 -1.67 8.00 12.39
C HIS A 35 -2.40 9.33 12.67
N ILE A 36 -1.94 10.07 13.68
CA ILE A 36 -2.38 11.46 13.88
C ILE A 36 -1.66 12.32 12.84
N LEU A 37 -2.28 12.47 11.67
CA LEU A 37 -1.89 13.44 10.65
C LEU A 37 -2.62 14.75 10.91
N THR A 38 -1.86 15.84 11.02
CA THR A 38 -2.40 17.21 11.07
C THR A 38 -1.86 17.98 9.88
N SER A 39 -2.75 18.63 9.13
CA SER A 39 -2.39 19.49 8.00
C SER A 39 -3.15 20.82 8.10
N ASP A 40 -2.46 21.92 7.77
CA ASP A 40 -3.04 23.27 7.71
C ASP A 40 -3.75 23.53 6.36
N TYR A 41 -3.48 22.72 5.34
CA TYR A 41 -4.01 22.89 3.98
C TYR A 41 -5.02 21.80 3.60
N SER A 42 -4.75 20.56 4.00
CA SER A 42 -5.52 19.41 3.55
C SER A 42 -6.60 19.04 4.56
N GLU A 43 -7.75 18.60 4.03
CA GLU A 43 -8.74 17.90 4.86
C GLU A 43 -8.20 16.51 5.23
N VAL A 44 -8.15 16.17 6.51
CA VAL A 44 -7.74 14.84 6.97
C VAL A 44 -8.99 14.03 7.28
N LYS A 45 -9.20 12.94 6.54
CA LYS A 45 -10.27 11.97 6.80
C LYS A 45 -9.70 10.71 7.40
N VAL A 46 -10.04 10.48 8.67
CA VAL A 46 -9.76 9.24 9.39
C VAL A 46 -10.93 8.29 9.16
N VAL A 47 -10.66 7.14 8.55
CA VAL A 47 -11.68 6.11 8.30
C VAL A 47 -11.52 4.98 9.32
N GLY A 48 -12.64 4.48 9.85
CA GLY A 48 -12.64 3.48 10.93
C GLY A 48 -11.99 2.15 10.54
N ALA A 49 -11.51 1.43 11.55
CA ALA A 49 -10.69 0.22 11.42
C ALA A 49 -11.35 -0.87 10.56
N GLY A 50 -10.73 -1.13 9.41
CA GLY A 50 -11.03 -2.23 8.51
C GLY A 50 -10.03 -2.20 7.36
N ALA A 51 -9.40 -3.34 7.05
CA ALA A 51 -8.26 -3.42 6.14
C ALA A 51 -8.49 -2.79 4.75
N ASP A 52 -9.75 -2.67 4.31
CA ASP A 52 -10.13 -2.10 3.02
C ASP A 52 -11.06 -0.87 3.15
N ALA A 53 -11.40 -0.44 4.37
CA ALA A 53 -12.41 0.61 4.57
C ALA A 53 -11.95 1.98 4.06
N VAL A 54 -10.66 2.28 4.24
CA VAL A 54 -10.01 3.50 3.74
C VAL A 54 -10.03 3.51 2.21
N ASP A 55 -9.65 2.39 1.59
CA ASP A 55 -9.61 2.23 0.13
C ASP A 55 -11.00 2.47 -0.49
N PHE A 56 -12.04 1.84 0.05
CA PHE A 56 -13.40 2.03 -0.45
C PHE A 56 -13.91 3.46 -0.25
N ALA A 57 -13.57 4.10 0.87
CA ALA A 57 -13.92 5.49 1.11
C ALA A 57 -13.24 6.41 0.08
N LEU A 58 -11.95 6.18 -0.22
CA LEU A 58 -11.20 6.91 -1.25
C LEU A 58 -11.91 6.79 -2.60
N ILE A 59 -12.13 5.56 -3.05
CA ILE A 59 -12.75 5.29 -4.35
C ILE A 59 -14.19 5.82 -4.45
N GLY A 60 -14.91 5.87 -3.32
CA GLY A 60 -16.24 6.44 -3.22
C GLY A 60 -16.28 7.96 -3.37
N MET A 61 -15.19 8.67 -3.04
CA MET A 61 -15.10 10.13 -3.15
C MET A 61 -14.69 10.61 -4.55
N ILE A 62 -14.08 9.75 -5.37
CA ILE A 62 -13.66 10.10 -6.72
C ILE A 62 -14.89 10.33 -7.61
N ASP A 63 -14.94 11.51 -8.23
CA ASP A 63 -15.91 11.83 -9.25
C ASP A 63 -15.33 11.54 -10.65
N LYS A 64 -16.09 10.80 -11.46
CA LYS A 64 -15.66 10.33 -12.79
C LYS A 64 -15.49 11.46 -13.81
N ASP A 65 -16.24 12.54 -13.63
CA ASP A 65 -16.27 13.66 -14.58
C ASP A 65 -15.37 14.82 -14.11
N ALA A 66 -14.84 14.73 -12.87
CA ALA A 66 -14.06 15.80 -12.25
C ALA A 66 -12.56 15.74 -12.54
N HIS A 67 -12.09 14.68 -13.21
CA HIS A 67 -10.67 14.40 -13.50
C HIS A 67 -9.79 14.50 -12.24
N ASP A 68 -10.22 13.85 -11.17
CA ASP A 68 -9.51 13.88 -9.88
C ASP A 68 -8.15 13.15 -9.96
N ILE A 69 -7.24 13.52 -9.06
CA ILE A 69 -5.90 12.94 -8.95
C ILE A 69 -5.83 12.09 -7.68
N VAL A 70 -5.23 10.90 -7.80
CA VAL A 70 -5.01 9.98 -6.67
C VAL A 70 -3.52 9.69 -6.54
N VAL A 71 -2.99 9.89 -5.33
CA VAL A 71 -1.61 9.53 -4.96
C VAL A 71 -1.66 8.31 -4.06
N THR A 72 -1.11 7.17 -4.50
CA THR A 72 -1.12 5.93 -3.71
C THR A 72 0.06 5.01 -4.04
N GLN A 73 0.47 4.20 -3.06
CA GLN A 73 1.39 3.08 -3.26
C GLN A 73 0.69 1.75 -3.55
N ASP A 74 -0.60 1.62 -3.23
CA ASP A 74 -1.31 0.36 -3.41
C ASP A 74 -1.80 0.22 -4.86
N TYR A 75 -1.32 -0.83 -5.54
CA TYR A 75 -1.69 -1.12 -6.92
C TYR A 75 -3.18 -1.46 -7.08
N GLY A 76 -3.82 -2.02 -6.06
CA GLY A 76 -5.26 -2.29 -6.03
C GLY A 76 -6.07 -0.99 -5.98
N VAL A 77 -5.72 -0.07 -5.08
CA VAL A 77 -6.33 1.27 -5.03
C VAL A 77 -6.11 2.01 -6.34
N ALA A 78 -4.90 1.96 -6.90
CA ALA A 78 -4.60 2.58 -8.18
C ALA A 78 -5.47 2.02 -9.32
N ALA A 79 -5.65 0.70 -9.39
CA ALA A 79 -6.52 0.07 -10.39
C ALA A 79 -7.98 0.50 -10.24
N MET A 80 -8.50 0.56 -9.01
CA MET A 80 -9.86 1.02 -8.75
C MET A 80 -10.07 2.49 -9.14
N ALA A 81 -9.08 3.35 -8.85
CA ALA A 81 -9.12 4.78 -9.19
C ALA A 81 -9.06 5.00 -10.70
N LEU A 82 -8.23 4.26 -11.43
CA LEU A 82 -8.21 4.27 -12.90
C LEU A 82 -9.58 3.88 -13.49
N GLY A 83 -10.25 2.88 -12.89
CA GLY A 83 -11.63 2.50 -13.26
C GLY A 83 -12.68 3.60 -13.03
N LYS A 84 -12.33 4.63 -12.26
CA LYS A 84 -13.14 5.85 -12.06
C LYS A 84 -12.68 7.02 -12.94
N ASN A 85 -11.81 6.80 -13.93
CA ASN A 85 -11.28 7.84 -14.81
C ASN A 85 -10.45 8.93 -14.08
N ALA A 86 -9.89 8.58 -12.92
CA ALA A 86 -8.96 9.44 -12.19
C ALA A 86 -7.54 9.32 -12.74
N PHE A 87 -6.75 10.38 -12.58
CA PHE A 87 -5.31 10.35 -12.80
C PHE A 87 -4.62 9.77 -11.57
N VAL A 88 -3.80 8.75 -11.74
CA VAL A 88 -3.19 8.07 -10.59
C VAL A 88 -1.68 8.08 -10.68
N ILE A 89 -1.03 8.46 -9.59
CA ILE A 89 0.42 8.59 -9.50
C ILE A 89 0.96 7.88 -8.27
N HIS A 90 2.05 7.15 -8.45
CA HIS A 90 2.84 6.60 -7.36
C HIS A 90 3.63 7.72 -6.69
N GLN A 91 3.88 7.62 -5.39
CA GLN A 91 4.69 8.60 -4.67
C GLN A 91 6.10 8.84 -5.22
N SER A 92 6.65 7.89 -6.00
CA SER A 92 7.93 8.08 -6.70
C SER A 92 7.82 8.95 -7.96
N GLY A 93 6.62 9.45 -8.30
CA GLY A 93 6.34 10.17 -9.53
C GLY A 93 6.01 9.29 -10.74
N LYS A 94 5.92 7.95 -10.56
CA LYS A 94 5.55 7.04 -11.65
C LYS A 94 4.04 7.09 -11.89
N TRP A 95 3.63 7.25 -13.14
CA TRP A 95 2.23 7.19 -13.53
C TRP A 95 1.70 5.76 -13.52
N TYR A 96 0.53 5.56 -12.94
CA TYR A 96 -0.26 4.37 -13.21
C TYR A 96 -1.17 4.65 -14.39
N THR A 97 -1.25 3.68 -15.29
CA THR A 97 -2.07 3.77 -16.50
C THR A 97 -2.71 2.42 -16.79
N ASN A 98 -3.73 2.41 -17.62
CA ASN A 98 -4.40 1.16 -18.02
C ASN A 98 -3.44 0.19 -18.73
N GLU A 99 -2.36 0.70 -19.32
CA GLU A 99 -1.36 -0.12 -20.01
C GLU A 99 -0.36 -0.80 -19.05
N ASN A 100 -0.19 -0.29 -17.82
CA ASN A 100 0.84 -0.78 -16.90
C ASN A 100 0.30 -1.43 -15.62
N ILE A 101 -0.95 -1.14 -15.25
CA ILE A 101 -1.49 -1.54 -13.94
C ILE A 101 -1.64 -3.06 -13.81
N ASP A 102 -2.06 -3.74 -14.87
CA ASP A 102 -2.26 -5.20 -14.87
C ASP A 102 -0.96 -5.95 -14.63
N GLN A 103 0.13 -5.50 -15.27
CA GLN A 103 1.46 -6.07 -15.06
C GLN A 103 1.91 -5.90 -13.61
N MET A 104 1.73 -4.71 -13.03
CA MET A 104 2.11 -4.44 -11.64
C MET A 104 1.32 -5.29 -10.64
N LEU A 105 0.01 -5.47 -10.88
CA LEU A 105 -0.84 -6.36 -10.08
C LEU A 105 -0.37 -7.81 -10.17
N LEU A 106 -0.02 -8.28 -11.37
CA LEU A 106 0.52 -9.62 -11.58
C LEU A 106 1.86 -9.81 -10.86
N GLU A 107 2.79 -8.86 -10.99
CA GLU A 107 4.08 -8.88 -10.30
C GLU A 107 3.92 -8.91 -8.77
N ARG A 108 2.99 -8.12 -8.23
CA ARG A 108 2.64 -8.15 -6.79
C ARG A 108 2.09 -9.51 -6.39
N HIS A 109 1.23 -10.13 -7.20
CA HIS A 109 0.69 -11.47 -6.95
C HIS A 109 1.80 -12.52 -6.93
N LEU A 110 2.65 -12.54 -7.96
CA LEU A 110 3.78 -13.48 -8.07
C LEU A 110 4.75 -13.32 -6.89
N SER A 111 5.06 -12.07 -6.50
CA SER A 111 5.91 -11.77 -5.35
C SER A 111 5.31 -12.25 -4.03
N LYS A 112 3.98 -12.08 -3.85
CA LYS A 112 3.26 -12.66 -2.69
C LYS A 112 3.33 -14.19 -2.69
N LYS A 113 3.14 -14.82 -3.86
CA LYS A 113 3.20 -16.28 -4.01
C LYS A 113 4.60 -16.83 -3.70
N ALA A 114 5.65 -16.18 -4.19
CA ALA A 114 7.05 -16.57 -3.95
C ALA A 114 7.44 -16.45 -2.47
N ARG A 115 6.95 -15.42 -1.76
CA ARG A 115 7.17 -15.29 -0.30
C ARG A 115 6.48 -16.40 0.47
N ARG A 116 5.25 -16.78 0.09
CA ARG A 116 4.53 -17.89 0.73
C ARG A 116 5.26 -19.22 0.53
N SER A 117 5.70 -19.52 -0.69
CA SER A 117 6.41 -20.78 -0.98
C SER A 117 7.79 -20.86 -0.34
N SER A 118 8.46 -19.74 -0.09
CA SER A 118 9.73 -19.71 0.67
C SER A 118 9.50 -19.88 2.16
N THR A 119 8.43 -19.32 2.73
CA THR A 119 8.00 -19.62 4.11
C THR A 119 7.67 -21.11 4.28
N ASP A 120 6.93 -21.69 3.34
CA ASP A 120 6.61 -23.13 3.35
C ASP A 120 7.88 -23.99 3.27
N ARG A 121 8.86 -23.57 2.45
CA ARG A 121 10.15 -24.28 2.33
C ARG A 121 11.00 -24.14 3.59
N LEU A 122 10.95 -23.01 4.30
CA LEU A 122 11.68 -22.82 5.56
C LEU A 122 11.05 -23.64 6.69
N LEU A 123 9.72 -23.73 6.75
CA LEU A 123 8.99 -24.58 7.70
C LEU A 123 9.32 -26.06 7.47
N LEU A 124 9.30 -26.53 6.22
CA LEU A 124 9.70 -27.90 5.87
C LEU A 124 11.15 -28.23 6.23
N ILE A 125 12.04 -27.24 6.23
CA ILE A 125 13.43 -27.41 6.67
C ILE A 125 13.49 -27.52 8.20
N ASN A 126 12.78 -26.65 8.93
CA ASN A 126 12.73 -26.69 10.39
C ASN A 126 12.10 -27.99 10.92
N ASP A 127 11.01 -28.46 10.32
CA ASP A 127 10.38 -29.74 10.67
C ASP A 127 11.35 -30.92 10.48
N ARG A 128 12.16 -30.91 9.40
CA ARG A 128 13.19 -31.94 9.18
C ARG A 128 14.37 -31.85 10.16
N PHE A 129 14.68 -30.68 10.68
CA PHE A 129 15.72 -30.51 11.70
C PHE A 129 15.22 -30.99 13.08
N GLU A 130 13.96 -30.77 13.42
CA GLU A 130 13.35 -31.34 14.63
C GLU A 130 13.32 -32.88 14.57
N ASP A 131 12.92 -33.46 13.42
CA ASP A 131 12.96 -34.92 13.22
C ASP A 131 14.39 -35.49 13.33
N MET A 132 15.40 -34.75 12.86
CA MET A 132 16.82 -35.15 13.01
C MET A 132 17.31 -35.06 14.46
N GLU A 133 16.92 -34.06 15.24
CA GLU A 133 17.30 -33.97 16.67
C GLU A 133 16.69 -35.12 17.49
N VAL A 134 15.46 -35.55 17.15
CA VAL A 134 14.81 -36.71 17.77
C VAL A 134 15.55 -38.02 17.40
N PHE A 135 16.04 -38.14 16.17
CA PHE A 135 16.68 -39.38 15.69
C PHE A 135 18.17 -39.51 16.08
N TYR A 136 18.90 -38.39 16.13
CA TYR A 136 20.36 -38.41 16.40
C TYR A 136 20.73 -37.97 17.82
N GLY A 137 19.78 -37.44 18.60
CA GLY A 137 20.04 -36.91 19.93
C GLY A 137 20.90 -35.65 19.90
N LYS A 138 20.61 -34.66 20.75
CA LYS A 138 21.41 -33.43 20.80
C LYS A 138 22.89 -33.79 21.07
N PRO A 139 23.86 -33.26 20.29
CA PRO A 139 25.26 -33.45 20.61
C PRO A 139 25.52 -32.86 22.01
N ASN A 140 26.05 -33.72 22.89
CA ASN A 140 26.31 -33.40 24.28
C ASN A 140 27.39 -32.31 24.37
N THR A 141 26.97 -31.05 24.44
CA THR A 141 27.84 -29.92 24.75
C THR A 141 28.10 -29.88 26.26
N ARG A 142 28.79 -30.91 26.78
CA ARG A 142 29.42 -30.85 28.10
C ARG A 142 30.93 -30.79 27.93
N GLY A 143 31.44 -29.57 28.10
CA GLY A 143 32.68 -29.23 28.80
C GLY A 143 33.98 -29.79 28.27
N THR A 144 34.82 -28.89 27.73
CA THR A 144 36.04 -28.41 28.40
C THR A 144 36.36 -27.01 27.89
#